data_AF-A0A8J2L8W9-F1
#
_entry.id   AF-A0A8J2L8W9-F1
#
_cell.length_a   1.000
_cell.length_b   1.000
_cell.length_c   1.000
_cell.angle_alpha   90.00
_cell.angle_beta   90.00
_cell.angle_gamma   90.00
#
_symmetry.space_group_name_H-M   'P 1'
#
loop_
_entity.id
_entity.type
_entity.pdbx_description
1 polymer ?
#
loop_
_entity_poly.entity_id
_entity_poly.type
_entity_poly.pdbx_seq_one_letter_code
_entity_poly.pdbx_strand_id
1 'polypeptide(L)'
;MPSRRIVSLILPVYIDLILNTAGSEVQNFPFETCQTETINQVHHEEFYPLTSYTKPGGLMEIKVRFRGVADGGIALSQNENMSLPHYLLAFGSYNNQRSEVRKSSGGTSFERTIPFNTPGIMSQYQFRGFIIRYNSKAGTISASSEGNEMPLMFWKDPNPLNVTHYSFSTWTNRIVLVAFNCKNRTSKGNFSERNFWEIMLLDRRLEFTLKVLCITASIFARTWSSKITIFEDEDIDFDSRQEVRSTVKRMKFNQDTCQLDRVNGSAFGPFYAIEPFRKNTGLIELVVRFKGPSDGHVMLSINANASAPFYVIILGSLNNTQSEIRKSFKSPVYKLYTKGIMSVDMFRGFLIRYNENAGELWVLSEGSEMPLLHWKDTEPIPVNFFSFSSFYQKEIQVAFNCRSWDKHELLLPTKTTVTLLSSLGTTSLAKH
;
A
#
# COMPACT_ATOMS: atom_id res chain seq x y z
N MET A 1 5.37 39.72 72.34
CA MET A 1 6.78 39.81 71.89
C MET A 1 6.93 39.01 70.60
N PRO A 2 7.77 39.47 69.66
CA PRO A 2 7.40 39.86 68.29
C PRO A 2 7.84 38.79 67.26
N SER A 3 7.76 38.87 65.94
CA SER A 3 7.95 39.95 64.96
C SER A 3 7.66 39.33 63.57
N ARG A 4 6.73 39.85 62.75
CA ARG A 4 7.03 40.66 61.54
C ARG A 4 8.18 40.13 60.66
N ARG A 5 7.92 39.81 59.38
CA ARG A 5 8.08 40.73 58.22
C ARG A 5 7.85 40.06 56.87
N ILE A 6 7.11 40.78 56.03
CA ILE A 6 7.07 40.75 54.57
C ILE A 6 8.42 41.27 54.04
N VAL A 7 9.00 40.61 53.03
CA VAL A 7 9.82 41.26 51.99
C VAL A 7 9.50 40.63 50.64
N SER A 8 8.91 41.47 49.80
CA SER A 8 8.82 41.34 48.34
C SER A 8 10.20 41.60 47.74
N LEU A 9 10.61 40.83 46.73
CA LEU A 9 11.64 41.24 45.77
C LEU A 9 11.29 40.73 44.36
N ILE A 10 11.52 41.62 43.41
CA ILE A 10 11.01 41.71 42.05
C ILE A 10 11.87 40.85 41.08
N LEU A 11 11.19 40.13 40.16
CA LEU A 11 11.47 39.76 38.73
C LEU A 11 12.91 39.85 38.16
N PRO A 12 13.32 38.97 37.19
CA PRO A 12 12.63 38.85 35.90
C PRO A 12 12.54 37.47 35.21
N VAL A 13 11.49 37.37 34.38
CA VAL A 13 11.35 36.70 33.07
C VAL A 13 12.50 35.78 32.62
N TYR A 14 12.18 34.49 32.42
CA TYR A 14 12.50 33.78 31.17
C TYR A 14 11.41 32.74 30.87
N ILE A 15 10.79 32.92 29.71
CA ILE A 15 9.93 31.95 29.03
C ILE A 15 10.86 30.87 28.49
N ASP A 16 10.57 29.59 28.77
CA ASP A 16 10.87 28.54 27.81
C ASP A 16 9.87 27.39 27.92
N LEU A 17 9.39 27.03 26.73
CA LEU A 17 8.43 25.98 26.42
C LEU A 17 8.93 24.61 26.89
N ILE A 18 8.07 23.83 27.54
CA ILE A 18 8.14 22.37 27.45
C ILE A 18 6.90 21.88 26.70
N LEU A 19 7.15 21.55 25.44
CA LEU A 19 6.25 20.85 24.53
C LEU A 19 5.86 19.49 25.15
N ASN A 20 4.59 19.32 25.48
CA ASN A 20 3.99 17.99 25.56
C ASN A 20 3.85 17.46 24.12
N THR A 21 4.80 16.62 23.72
CA THR A 21 4.76 15.87 22.47
C THR A 21 3.71 14.78 22.57
N ALA A 22 2.54 15.01 22.00
CA ALA A 22 1.61 13.96 21.64
C ALA A 22 2.27 13.09 20.54
N GLY A 23 2.45 11.81 20.83
CA GLY A 23 2.98 10.83 19.89
C GLY A 23 2.08 10.71 18.65
N SER A 24 2.69 10.65 17.47
CA SER A 24 1.99 10.48 16.21
C SER A 24 1.48 9.03 16.05
N GLU A 25 0.18 8.86 15.91
CA GLU A 25 -0.44 7.62 15.43
C GLU A 25 -0.03 7.32 13.98
N VAL A 26 0.33 6.07 13.75
CA VAL A 26 0.57 5.48 12.43
C VAL A 26 -0.76 5.43 11.67
N GLN A 27 -0.86 6.14 10.54
CA GLN A 27 -2.07 6.16 9.72
C GLN A 27 -2.32 4.79 9.07
N ASN A 28 -3.35 4.10 9.54
CA ASN A 28 -3.92 2.88 8.98
C ASN A 28 -4.95 3.24 7.89
N PHE A 29 -4.97 2.58 6.72
CA PHE A 29 -6.16 2.60 5.85
C PHE A 29 -6.90 1.24 5.84
N PRO A 30 -8.06 1.21 6.50
CA PRO A 30 -9.11 0.21 6.35
C PRO A 30 -9.50 -0.20 4.92
N PHE A 31 -9.62 -1.49 4.56
CA PHE A 31 -10.45 -1.87 3.39
C PHE A 31 -11.91 -1.37 3.53
N GLU A 32 -12.38 -1.19 4.77
CA GLU A 32 -13.71 -0.65 5.13
C GLU A 32 -13.97 0.80 4.68
N THR A 33 -12.95 1.49 4.17
CA THR A 33 -13.06 2.90 3.74
C THR A 33 -12.99 3.08 2.23
N CYS A 34 -12.84 1.98 1.48
CA CYS A 34 -12.81 1.97 0.02
C CYS A 34 -14.22 1.78 -0.55
N GLN A 35 -14.47 2.44 -1.69
CA GLN A 35 -15.55 2.01 -2.58
C GLN A 35 -15.11 0.73 -3.29
N THR A 36 -16.02 -0.22 -3.42
CA THR A 36 -15.76 -1.50 -4.09
C THR A 36 -16.84 -1.78 -5.10
N GLU A 37 -16.45 -2.26 -6.27
CA GLU A 37 -17.36 -2.63 -7.35
C GLU A 37 -16.96 -4.00 -7.92
N THR A 38 -17.94 -4.76 -8.41
CA THR A 38 -17.71 -6.00 -9.14
C THR A 38 -18.00 -5.75 -10.62
N ILE A 39 -16.96 -5.78 -11.44
CA ILE A 39 -17.09 -5.61 -12.90
C ILE A 39 -17.06 -6.98 -13.58
N ASN A 40 -18.01 -7.22 -14.47
CA ASN A 40 -18.18 -8.49 -15.19
C ASN A 40 -18.46 -8.31 -16.70
N GLN A 41 -18.28 -7.10 -17.20
CA GLN A 41 -18.66 -6.71 -18.54
C GLN A 41 -17.63 -5.80 -19.21
N VAL A 42 -17.68 -5.79 -20.54
CA VAL A 42 -16.78 -5.00 -21.41
C VAL A 42 -17.20 -3.54 -21.49
N HIS A 43 -18.48 -3.27 -21.26
CA HIS A 43 -19.02 -1.93 -21.34
C HIS A 43 -18.77 -1.16 -20.05
N HIS A 44 -18.53 0.13 -20.22
CA HIS A 44 -18.40 1.08 -19.13
C HIS A 44 -19.79 1.62 -18.81
N GLU A 45 -20.32 1.28 -17.64
CA GLU A 45 -21.67 1.68 -17.23
C GLU A 45 -21.62 2.81 -16.21
N GLU A 46 -20.77 2.69 -15.20
CA GLU A 46 -20.64 3.71 -14.15
C GLU A 46 -19.44 4.60 -14.43
N PHE A 47 -19.67 5.92 -14.40
CA PHE A 47 -18.66 6.94 -14.60
C PHE A 47 -18.52 7.80 -13.34
N TYR A 48 -17.27 8.02 -12.95
CA TYR A 48 -16.91 8.73 -11.75
C TYR A 48 -16.17 10.03 -12.10
N PRO A 49 -16.52 11.18 -11.50
CA PRO A 49 -15.86 12.44 -11.78
C PRO A 49 -14.43 12.46 -11.22
N LEU A 50 -13.50 13.07 -11.96
CA LEU A 50 -12.09 13.21 -11.59
C LEU A 50 -11.75 14.52 -10.84
N THR A 51 -12.76 15.31 -10.52
CA THR A 51 -12.63 16.63 -9.90
C THR A 51 -11.85 16.58 -8.58
N SER A 52 -11.97 15.49 -7.81
CA SER A 52 -11.26 15.29 -6.55
C SER A 52 -9.81 14.79 -6.69
N TYR A 53 -9.40 14.32 -7.87
CA TYR A 53 -8.08 13.70 -8.11
C TYR A 53 -7.09 14.61 -8.85
N THR A 54 -7.55 15.77 -9.32
CA THR A 54 -6.74 16.70 -10.10
C THR A 54 -5.95 17.62 -9.19
N LYS A 55 -4.62 17.51 -9.21
CA LYS A 55 -3.71 18.36 -8.43
C LYS A 55 -3.44 19.69 -9.14
N PRO A 56 -3.01 20.74 -8.40
CA PRO A 56 -2.51 21.96 -9.01
C PRO A 56 -1.42 21.65 -10.05
N GLY A 57 -1.58 22.20 -11.26
CA GLY A 57 -0.71 21.88 -12.40
C GLY A 57 -1.33 20.95 -13.46
N GLY A 58 -2.52 20.40 -13.22
CA GLY A 58 -3.23 19.55 -14.18
C GLY A 58 -2.77 18.08 -14.17
N LEU A 59 -2.02 17.68 -13.13
CA LEU A 59 -1.67 16.28 -12.88
C LEU A 59 -2.81 15.61 -12.11
N MET A 60 -3.43 14.64 -12.73
CA MET A 60 -4.38 13.72 -12.12
C MET A 60 -3.64 12.48 -11.60
N GLU A 61 -3.99 12.00 -10.42
CA GLU A 61 -3.49 10.75 -9.87
C GLU A 61 -4.61 9.93 -9.23
N ILE A 62 -4.89 8.75 -9.79
CA ILE A 62 -5.89 7.81 -9.27
C ILE A 62 -5.17 6.61 -8.67
N LYS A 63 -5.64 6.17 -7.50
CA LYS A 63 -5.27 4.88 -6.92
C LYS A 63 -6.41 3.91 -7.10
N VAL A 64 -6.11 2.75 -7.66
CA VAL A 64 -7.08 1.66 -7.85
C VAL A 64 -6.41 0.35 -7.51
N ARG A 65 -7.17 -0.60 -6.97
CA ARG A 65 -6.71 -1.96 -6.75
C ARG A 65 -7.65 -2.93 -7.45
N PHE A 66 -7.09 -3.88 -8.16
CA PHE A 66 -7.87 -4.92 -8.84
C PHE A 66 -7.58 -6.30 -8.26
N ARG A 67 -8.62 -7.12 -8.11
CA ARG A 67 -8.53 -8.54 -7.81
C ARG A 67 -9.33 -9.31 -8.86
N GLY A 68 -8.65 -10.14 -9.63
CA GLY A 68 -9.23 -10.93 -10.71
C GLY A 68 -8.16 -11.72 -11.47
N VAL A 69 -8.58 -12.68 -12.29
CA VAL A 69 -7.64 -13.55 -13.02
C VAL A 69 -6.80 -12.81 -14.06
N ALA A 70 -7.39 -11.80 -14.70
CA ALA A 70 -6.85 -11.04 -15.83
C ALA A 70 -7.75 -9.83 -16.11
N ASP A 71 -7.32 -8.99 -17.05
CA ASP A 71 -8.17 -8.03 -17.79
C ASP A 71 -8.85 -6.93 -16.95
N GLY A 72 -8.19 -6.39 -15.93
CA GLY A 72 -8.72 -5.23 -15.20
C GLY A 72 -8.56 -3.93 -16.01
N GLY A 73 -9.65 -3.29 -16.40
CA GLY A 73 -9.66 -2.08 -17.21
C GLY A 73 -10.04 -0.83 -16.43
N ILE A 74 -9.39 0.29 -16.74
CA ILE A 74 -9.82 1.64 -16.36
C ILE A 74 -9.83 2.54 -17.59
N ALA A 75 -10.97 3.12 -17.90
CA ALA A 75 -11.10 4.14 -18.93
C ALA A 75 -11.00 5.54 -18.33
N LEU A 76 -10.42 6.46 -19.09
CA LEU A 76 -10.33 7.89 -18.79
C LEU A 76 -11.05 8.65 -19.92
N SER A 77 -12.21 9.22 -19.63
CA SER A 77 -13.11 9.82 -20.63
C SER A 77 -13.30 11.32 -20.41
N GLN A 78 -13.76 12.01 -21.47
CA GLN A 78 -14.13 13.44 -21.45
C GLN A 78 -15.55 13.68 -20.94
N ASN A 79 -16.36 12.63 -20.81
CA ASN A 79 -17.75 12.68 -20.37
C ASN A 79 -18.16 11.35 -19.68
N GLU A 80 -19.42 11.28 -19.25
CA GLU A 80 -20.04 10.13 -18.59
C GLU A 80 -20.46 9.02 -19.57
N ASN A 81 -19.80 8.91 -20.72
CA ASN A 81 -19.99 7.79 -21.64
C ASN A 81 -18.72 7.54 -22.48
N MET A 82 -18.79 6.53 -23.36
CA MET A 82 -17.70 6.16 -24.27
C MET A 82 -17.90 6.66 -25.70
N SER A 83 -18.88 7.53 -25.96
CA SER A 83 -19.15 8.02 -27.32
C SER A 83 -18.08 9.02 -27.80
N LEU A 84 -17.41 9.69 -26.86
CA LEU A 84 -16.29 10.57 -27.12
C LEU A 84 -14.95 9.84 -27.03
N PRO A 85 -13.87 10.43 -27.59
CA PRO A 85 -12.52 9.91 -27.42
C PRO A 85 -12.16 9.74 -25.94
N HIS A 86 -11.56 8.61 -25.61
CA HIS A 86 -11.17 8.24 -24.26
C HIS A 86 -9.90 7.38 -24.30
N TYR A 87 -9.23 7.27 -23.15
CA TYR A 87 -8.16 6.31 -22.96
C TYR A 87 -8.67 5.05 -22.28
N LEU A 88 -8.04 3.92 -22.55
CA LEU A 88 -8.23 2.67 -21.82
C LEU A 88 -6.86 2.18 -21.33
N LEU A 89 -6.70 2.04 -20.03
CA LEU A 89 -5.58 1.33 -19.44
C LEU A 89 -6.07 -0.06 -19.05
N ALA A 90 -5.53 -1.09 -19.67
CA ALA A 90 -5.87 -2.48 -19.39
C ALA A 90 -4.70 -3.19 -18.73
N PHE A 91 -4.96 -3.76 -17.55
CA PHE A 91 -4.01 -4.48 -16.72
C PHE A 91 -4.25 -5.97 -16.84
N GLY A 92 -3.19 -6.71 -17.16
CA GLY A 92 -3.28 -8.16 -17.28
C GLY A 92 -4.08 -8.62 -18.50
N SER A 93 -4.04 -7.87 -19.59
CA SER A 93 -4.43 -8.31 -20.93
C SER A 93 -3.67 -9.56 -21.37
N TYR A 94 -4.16 -10.23 -22.42
CA TYR A 94 -3.54 -11.42 -23.01
C TYR A 94 -3.34 -12.55 -22.00
N ASN A 95 -4.39 -12.90 -21.25
CA ASN A 95 -4.33 -13.89 -20.16
C ASN A 95 -3.30 -13.52 -19.09
N ASN A 96 -3.35 -12.27 -18.62
CA ASN A 96 -2.50 -11.76 -17.56
C ASN A 96 -1.00 -11.80 -17.90
N GLN A 97 -0.66 -11.63 -19.17
CA GLN A 97 0.74 -11.59 -19.64
C GLN A 97 1.21 -10.17 -19.94
N ARG A 98 0.29 -9.27 -20.30
CA ARG A 98 0.63 -7.92 -20.76
C ARG A 98 -0.29 -6.88 -20.18
N SER A 99 0.11 -5.62 -20.27
CA SER A 99 -0.74 -4.46 -20.00
C SER A 99 -0.60 -3.46 -21.12
N GLU A 100 -1.58 -2.60 -21.30
CA GLU A 100 -1.62 -1.67 -22.43
C GLU A 100 -2.35 -0.38 -22.08
N VAL A 101 -1.96 0.69 -22.76
CA VAL A 101 -2.66 1.97 -22.74
C VAL A 101 -3.11 2.22 -24.16
N ARG A 102 -4.41 2.32 -24.39
CA ARG A 102 -5.00 2.55 -25.71
C ARG A 102 -5.75 3.88 -25.72
N LYS A 103 -5.92 4.47 -26.90
CA LYS A 103 -6.82 5.61 -27.13
C LYS A 103 -7.88 5.20 -28.13
N SER A 104 -9.10 5.62 -27.87
CA SER A 104 -10.20 5.52 -28.82
C SER A 104 -10.53 6.90 -29.36
N SER A 105 -10.98 6.97 -30.61
CA SER A 105 -11.61 8.16 -31.19
C SER A 105 -13.11 8.25 -30.84
N GLY A 106 -13.63 7.30 -30.06
CA GLY A 106 -15.05 7.12 -29.73
C GLY A 106 -15.50 5.68 -29.99
N GLY A 107 -16.39 5.17 -29.13
CA GLY A 107 -16.91 3.80 -29.20
C GLY A 107 -15.90 2.74 -28.74
N THR A 108 -15.90 1.55 -29.36
CA THR A 108 -15.07 0.40 -28.93
C THR A 108 -13.81 0.20 -29.78
N SER A 109 -13.55 1.09 -30.74
CA SER A 109 -12.38 1.03 -31.60
C SER A 109 -11.18 1.71 -30.93
N PHE A 110 -10.03 1.05 -30.95
CA PHE A 110 -8.82 1.54 -30.27
C PHE A 110 -7.65 1.66 -31.23
N GLU A 111 -6.88 2.73 -31.09
CA GLU A 111 -5.56 2.86 -31.67
C GLU A 111 -4.64 1.75 -31.15
N ARG A 112 -3.81 1.22 -32.05
CA ARG A 112 -2.84 0.19 -31.71
C ARG A 112 -1.69 0.80 -30.93
N THR A 113 -1.44 0.27 -29.74
CA THR A 113 -0.26 0.57 -28.93
C THR A 113 0.56 -0.69 -28.72
N ILE A 114 1.86 -0.54 -28.51
CA ILE A 114 2.72 -1.69 -28.18
C ILE A 114 2.40 -2.09 -26.73
N PRO A 115 1.94 -3.33 -26.48
CA PRO A 115 1.64 -3.77 -25.13
C PRO A 115 2.93 -4.00 -24.34
N PHE A 116 2.89 -3.70 -23.05
CA PHE A 116 3.99 -3.87 -22.09
C PHE A 116 3.97 -5.28 -21.51
N ASN A 117 5.12 -5.93 -21.40
CA ASN A 117 5.22 -7.25 -20.79
C ASN A 117 5.05 -7.14 -19.28
N THR A 118 3.96 -7.67 -18.74
CA THR A 118 3.60 -7.57 -17.31
C THR A 118 2.95 -8.87 -16.84
N PRO A 119 3.67 -10.00 -16.85
CA PRO A 119 3.08 -11.28 -16.50
C PRO A 119 2.69 -11.34 -15.01
N GLY A 120 1.49 -11.87 -14.76
CA GLY A 120 0.94 -12.02 -13.41
C GLY A 120 0.64 -10.68 -12.72
N ILE A 121 0.43 -9.60 -13.50
CA ILE A 121 0.16 -8.27 -12.94
C ILE A 121 -1.18 -8.18 -12.23
N MET A 122 -2.14 -9.04 -12.56
CA MET A 122 -3.41 -9.26 -11.86
C MET A 122 -3.33 -10.51 -10.96
N SER A 123 -4.20 -10.62 -9.95
CA SER A 123 -4.36 -11.84 -9.15
C SER A 123 -5.80 -12.01 -8.70
N GLN A 124 -6.34 -13.23 -8.82
CA GLN A 124 -7.66 -13.56 -8.29
C GLN A 124 -7.65 -13.77 -6.77
N TYR A 125 -6.47 -13.92 -6.17
CA TYR A 125 -6.32 -14.23 -4.75
C TYR A 125 -6.07 -12.99 -3.90
N GLN A 126 -5.65 -11.89 -4.50
CA GLN A 126 -5.37 -10.65 -3.77
C GLN A 126 -5.62 -9.42 -4.63
N PHE A 127 -5.95 -8.32 -3.97
CA PHE A 127 -5.91 -7.01 -4.60
C PHE A 127 -4.48 -6.64 -4.95
N ARG A 128 -4.27 -6.21 -6.20
CA ARG A 128 -3.03 -5.60 -6.67
C ARG A 128 -3.30 -4.14 -6.99
N GLY A 129 -2.53 -3.27 -6.33
CA GLY A 129 -2.70 -1.83 -6.43
C GLY A 129 -1.93 -1.23 -7.60
N PHE A 130 -2.51 -0.19 -8.18
CA PHE A 130 -1.98 0.59 -9.26
C PHE A 130 -2.18 2.08 -9.01
N ILE A 131 -1.19 2.86 -9.42
CA ILE A 131 -1.27 4.33 -9.44
C ILE A 131 -1.26 4.76 -10.89
N ILE A 132 -2.38 5.31 -11.35
CA ILE A 132 -2.53 5.91 -12.68
C ILE A 132 -2.26 7.40 -12.57
N ARG A 133 -1.41 7.94 -13.45
CA ARG A 133 -1.11 9.36 -13.55
C ARG A 133 -1.40 9.86 -14.95
N TYR A 134 -2.13 10.96 -15.03
CA TYR A 134 -2.42 11.67 -16.27
C TYR A 134 -2.05 13.13 -16.14
N ASN A 135 -1.32 13.68 -17.11
CA ASN A 135 -1.03 15.10 -17.18
C ASN A 135 -1.53 15.64 -18.51
N SER A 136 -2.63 16.38 -18.48
CA SER A 136 -3.26 16.94 -19.69
C SER A 136 -2.38 17.96 -20.40
N LYS A 137 -1.54 18.71 -19.67
CA LYS A 137 -0.64 19.72 -20.25
C LYS A 137 0.58 19.10 -20.92
N ALA A 138 1.15 18.06 -20.32
CA ALA A 138 2.32 17.36 -20.87
C ALA A 138 1.94 16.25 -21.87
N GLY A 139 0.66 15.87 -21.90
CA GLY A 139 0.13 14.77 -22.68
C GLY A 139 0.65 13.40 -22.26
N THR A 140 0.99 13.22 -20.98
CA THR A 140 1.58 11.95 -20.50
C THR A 140 0.58 11.13 -19.71
N ILE A 141 0.50 9.84 -20.02
CA ILE A 141 -0.24 8.82 -19.28
C ILE A 141 0.77 7.81 -18.74
N SER A 142 0.64 7.44 -17.48
CA SER A 142 1.45 6.35 -16.93
C SER A 142 0.69 5.56 -15.88
N ALA A 143 1.06 4.30 -15.75
CA ALA A 143 0.61 3.44 -14.67
C ALA A 143 1.80 2.77 -14.00
N SER A 144 1.77 2.71 -12.69
CA SER A 144 2.79 2.07 -11.84
C SER A 144 2.10 1.12 -10.87
N SER A 145 2.77 0.05 -10.44
CA SER A 145 2.29 -0.69 -9.26
C SER A 145 2.28 0.24 -8.06
N GLU A 146 1.31 0.06 -7.18
CA GLU A 146 1.29 0.77 -5.91
C GLU A 146 2.58 0.50 -5.13
N GLY A 147 3.21 1.57 -4.62
CA GLY A 147 4.52 1.51 -3.98
C GLY A 147 5.71 1.64 -4.94
N ASN A 148 5.51 1.53 -6.26
CA ASN A 148 6.55 1.72 -7.26
C ASN A 148 6.44 3.10 -7.93
N GLU A 149 7.56 3.80 -8.10
CA GLU A 149 7.61 5.07 -8.84
C GLU A 149 7.85 4.89 -10.33
N MET A 150 8.52 3.80 -10.73
CA MET A 150 8.79 3.52 -12.13
C MET A 150 7.50 3.06 -12.82
N PRO A 151 7.11 3.71 -13.93
CA PRO A 151 5.92 3.30 -14.66
C PRO A 151 6.14 1.93 -15.30
N LEU A 152 5.16 1.04 -15.10
CA LEU A 152 5.04 -0.23 -15.83
C LEU A 152 4.53 0.01 -17.25
N MET A 153 3.72 1.05 -17.41
CA MET A 153 3.21 1.52 -18.69
C MET A 153 3.40 3.03 -18.77
N PHE A 154 3.83 3.51 -19.92
CA PHE A 154 3.99 4.93 -20.18
C PHE A 154 3.60 5.24 -21.62
N TRP A 155 2.88 6.33 -21.82
CA TRP A 155 2.58 6.84 -23.13
C TRP A 155 2.54 8.37 -23.13
N LYS A 156 3.03 8.97 -24.22
CA LYS A 156 2.94 10.40 -24.48
C LYS A 156 2.06 10.61 -25.72
N ASP A 157 0.87 11.12 -25.49
CA ASP A 157 -0.08 11.47 -26.52
C ASP A 157 0.25 12.87 -27.08
N PRO A 158 0.51 13.02 -28.38
CA PRO A 158 0.72 14.33 -28.99
C PRO A 158 -0.54 15.23 -28.94
N ASN A 159 -1.73 14.62 -28.86
CA ASN A 159 -3.02 15.32 -28.87
C ASN A 159 -3.85 14.89 -27.65
N PRO A 160 -3.46 15.32 -26.42
CA PRO A 160 -4.06 14.83 -25.18
C PRO A 160 -5.54 15.19 -25.04
N LEU A 161 -6.30 14.27 -24.48
CA LEU A 161 -7.75 14.44 -24.28
C LEU A 161 -8.06 15.27 -23.01
N ASN A 162 -9.18 16.00 -23.01
CA ASN A 162 -9.63 16.68 -21.80
C ASN A 162 -10.40 15.71 -20.88
N VAL A 163 -9.65 14.87 -20.17
CA VAL A 163 -10.21 13.83 -19.29
C VAL A 163 -10.89 14.46 -18.06
N THR A 164 -12.15 14.09 -17.83
CA THR A 164 -12.99 14.57 -16.71
C THR A 164 -13.60 13.43 -15.89
N HIS A 165 -13.72 12.23 -16.47
CA HIS A 165 -14.32 11.06 -15.82
C HIS A 165 -13.44 9.83 -15.95
N TYR A 166 -13.64 8.86 -15.07
CA TYR A 166 -13.11 7.52 -15.20
C TYR A 166 -14.19 6.46 -15.01
N SER A 167 -13.95 5.27 -15.55
CA SER A 167 -14.85 4.13 -15.43
C SER A 167 -14.04 2.82 -15.43
N PHE A 168 -14.60 1.75 -14.89
CA PHE A 168 -13.98 0.44 -14.88
C PHE A 168 -14.63 -0.50 -15.91
N SER A 169 -13.85 -1.46 -16.41
CA SER A 169 -14.36 -2.51 -17.28
C SER A 169 -13.49 -3.75 -17.19
N THR A 170 -13.98 -4.86 -17.73
CA THR A 170 -13.22 -6.10 -17.83
C THR A 170 -13.49 -6.80 -19.16
N TRP A 171 -12.65 -7.75 -19.56
CA TRP A 171 -12.90 -8.53 -20.77
C TRP A 171 -14.10 -9.50 -20.60
N THR A 172 -14.61 -10.03 -21.71
CA THR A 172 -15.73 -10.98 -21.70
C THR A 172 -15.42 -12.21 -20.84
N ASN A 173 -16.42 -12.68 -20.09
CA ASN A 173 -16.32 -13.83 -19.19
C ASN A 173 -15.24 -13.70 -18.09
N ARG A 174 -14.90 -12.47 -17.71
CA ARG A 174 -14.04 -12.17 -16.58
C ARG A 174 -14.86 -11.50 -15.49
N ILE A 175 -14.48 -11.75 -14.24
CA ILE A 175 -14.98 -11.03 -13.09
C ILE A 175 -13.77 -10.41 -12.41
N VAL A 176 -13.82 -9.10 -12.22
CA VAL A 176 -12.80 -8.36 -11.49
C VAL A 176 -13.50 -7.61 -10.35
N LEU A 177 -12.92 -7.69 -9.17
CA LEU A 177 -13.27 -6.83 -8.05
C LEU A 177 -12.34 -5.63 -8.11
N VAL A 178 -12.90 -4.43 -8.03
CA VAL A 178 -12.15 -3.18 -7.99
C VAL A 178 -12.38 -2.50 -6.65
N ALA A 179 -11.30 -2.00 -6.05
CA ALA A 179 -11.34 -1.14 -4.87
C ALA A 179 -10.70 0.20 -5.20
N PHE A 180 -11.42 1.29 -4.95
CA PHE A 180 -11.02 2.66 -5.31
C PHE A 180 -11.57 3.68 -4.32
N ASN A 181 -11.15 4.94 -4.46
CA ASN A 181 -11.60 6.06 -3.61
C ASN A 181 -11.55 5.78 -2.10
N CYS A 182 -10.50 5.10 -1.65
CA CYS A 182 -10.31 4.79 -0.23
C CYS A 182 -10.10 6.07 0.58
N LYS A 183 -10.98 6.33 1.54
CA LYS A 183 -10.85 7.44 2.48
C LYS A 183 -9.92 7.06 3.63
N ASN A 184 -9.12 7.98 4.15
CA ASN A 184 -8.40 7.69 5.39
C ASN A 184 -9.45 7.57 6.52
N ARG A 185 -9.34 6.58 7.41
CA ARG A 185 -10.08 6.63 8.68
C ARG A 185 -9.63 7.90 9.41
N THR A 186 -10.51 8.89 9.53
CA THR A 186 -10.38 9.91 10.56
C THR A 186 -10.58 9.22 11.90
N SER A 187 -9.68 9.44 12.86
CA SER A 187 -9.54 8.73 14.14
C SER A 187 -10.67 9.02 15.15
N LYS A 188 -11.93 8.92 14.75
CA LYS A 188 -13.10 9.16 15.63
C LYS A 188 -14.20 8.09 15.52
N GLY A 189 -13.83 6.82 15.32
CA GLY A 189 -14.80 5.71 15.39
C GLY A 189 -14.35 4.67 16.41
N ASN A 190 -15.00 4.63 17.57
CA ASN A 190 -14.86 3.52 18.53
C ASN A 190 -15.28 2.22 17.85
N PHE A 191 -14.32 1.34 17.60
CA PHE A 191 -14.57 0.04 17.00
C PHE A 191 -15.04 -0.94 18.09
N SER A 192 -16.31 -1.28 18.06
CA SER A 192 -16.86 -2.45 18.75
C SER A 192 -16.40 -3.71 18.01
N GLU A 193 -15.78 -4.66 18.72
CA GLU A 193 -15.16 -5.92 18.22
C GLU A 193 -16.10 -6.87 17.43
N ARG A 194 -17.34 -6.49 17.13
CA ARG A 194 -18.34 -7.38 16.51
C ARG A 194 -18.24 -7.54 15.00
N ASN A 195 -17.60 -6.62 14.26
CA ASN A 195 -17.72 -6.59 12.80
C ASN A 195 -16.66 -7.39 12.01
N PHE A 196 -15.59 -7.88 12.66
CA PHE A 196 -14.51 -8.61 11.97
C PHE A 196 -14.90 -10.05 11.59
N TRP A 197 -15.80 -10.68 12.36
CA TRP A 197 -16.26 -12.06 12.09
C TRP A 197 -17.24 -12.16 10.91
N GLU A 198 -18.09 -11.15 10.69
CA GLU A 198 -19.10 -11.19 9.63
C GLU A 198 -18.49 -11.15 8.21
N ILE A 199 -17.38 -10.43 8.02
CA ILE A 199 -16.73 -10.30 6.70
C ILE A 199 -15.96 -11.58 6.34
N MET A 200 -15.28 -12.23 7.31
CA MET A 200 -14.66 -13.55 7.06
C MET A 200 -15.71 -14.67 6.88
N LEU A 201 -16.90 -14.52 7.44
CA LEU A 201 -18.01 -15.45 7.25
C LEU A 201 -18.65 -15.33 5.86
N LEU A 202 -18.63 -14.15 5.22
CA LEU A 202 -19.16 -13.96 3.86
C LEU A 202 -18.33 -14.67 2.77
N ASP A 203 -16.99 -14.65 2.88
CA ASP A 203 -16.10 -15.35 1.93
C ASP A 203 -16.15 -16.88 2.11
N ARG A 204 -16.33 -17.37 3.36
CA ARG A 204 -16.63 -18.79 3.61
C ARG A 204 -18.05 -19.19 3.21
N ARG A 205 -19.03 -18.28 3.24
CA ARG A 205 -20.40 -18.57 2.80
C ARG A 205 -20.45 -18.88 1.31
N LEU A 206 -19.63 -18.33 0.42
CA LEU A 206 -19.69 -18.71 -0.99
C LEU A 206 -19.23 -20.17 -1.25
N GLU A 207 -18.13 -20.61 -0.62
CA GLU A 207 -17.70 -22.01 -0.72
C GLU A 207 -18.64 -22.97 0.03
N PHE A 208 -19.23 -22.52 1.15
CA PHE A 208 -20.22 -23.32 1.87
C PHE A 208 -21.55 -23.37 1.12
N THR A 209 -22.00 -22.31 0.43
CA THR A 209 -23.29 -22.28 -0.30
C THR A 209 -23.28 -23.23 -1.49
N LEU A 210 -22.14 -23.38 -2.19
CA LEU A 210 -21.98 -24.38 -3.25
C LEU A 210 -21.96 -25.83 -2.74
N LYS A 211 -21.42 -26.08 -1.54
CA LYS A 211 -21.46 -27.41 -0.89
C LYS A 211 -22.81 -27.69 -0.21
N VAL A 212 -23.47 -26.65 0.29
CA VAL A 212 -24.78 -26.71 0.96
C VAL A 212 -25.90 -26.86 -0.07
N LEU A 213 -25.80 -26.29 -1.29
CA LEU A 213 -26.77 -26.53 -2.37
C LEU A 213 -26.88 -28.02 -2.77
N CYS A 214 -25.81 -28.81 -2.62
CA CYS A 214 -25.86 -30.26 -2.77
C CYS A 214 -26.50 -31.00 -1.59
N ILE A 215 -26.59 -30.37 -0.42
CA ILE A 215 -27.10 -30.98 0.83
C ILE A 215 -28.52 -30.49 1.16
N THR A 216 -28.90 -29.28 0.74
CA THR A 216 -30.22 -28.68 0.98
C THR A 216 -31.31 -29.15 0.03
N ALA A 217 -30.96 -29.87 -1.05
CA ALA A 217 -31.93 -30.69 -1.78
C ALA A 217 -32.45 -31.87 -0.92
N SER A 218 -31.77 -32.20 0.19
CA SER A 218 -32.12 -33.33 1.06
C SER A 218 -32.66 -32.92 2.44
N ILE A 219 -32.61 -31.63 2.81
CA ILE A 219 -32.97 -31.16 4.17
C ILE A 219 -34.04 -30.04 4.13
N PHE A 220 -34.71 -29.83 2.98
CA PHE A 220 -35.96 -29.06 2.91
C PHE A 220 -37.18 -29.84 3.46
N ALA A 221 -36.95 -30.64 4.50
CA ALA A 221 -37.97 -31.20 5.36
C ALA A 221 -37.62 -30.76 6.78
N ARG A 222 -38.52 -29.96 7.37
CA ARG A 222 -38.63 -29.58 8.80
C ARG A 222 -38.22 -28.15 9.17
N THR A 223 -39.24 -27.28 9.05
CA THR A 223 -39.81 -26.43 10.13
C THR A 223 -39.01 -25.27 10.74
N TRP A 224 -39.51 -24.07 10.43
CA TRP A 224 -39.99 -22.99 11.34
C TRP A 224 -39.01 -22.17 12.23
N SER A 225 -38.75 -20.93 11.77
CA SER A 225 -39.20 -19.63 12.32
C SER A 225 -39.32 -19.45 13.86
N SER A 226 -38.55 -18.50 14.43
CA SER A 226 -39.12 -17.27 15.04
C SER A 226 -38.09 -16.19 15.46
N LYS A 227 -38.42 -14.95 15.02
CA LYS A 227 -38.21 -13.57 15.53
C LYS A 227 -37.20 -13.25 16.64
N ILE A 228 -36.38 -12.21 16.39
CA ILE A 228 -35.76 -11.34 17.43
C ILE A 228 -35.92 -9.86 17.00
N THR A 229 -36.29 -9.01 17.95
CA THR A 229 -36.65 -7.58 17.80
C THR A 229 -35.49 -6.67 18.24
N ILE A 230 -35.41 -5.48 17.64
CA ILE A 230 -34.37 -4.43 17.74
C ILE A 230 -34.74 -3.40 18.84
N PHE A 231 -33.74 -2.75 19.44
CA PHE A 231 -33.87 -1.51 20.23
C PHE A 231 -32.94 -0.42 19.63
N GLU A 232 -33.47 0.80 19.51
CA GLU A 232 -32.83 2.05 19.04
C GLU A 232 -32.51 3.01 20.22
N ASP A 233 -31.91 4.16 19.87
CA ASP A 233 -31.56 5.39 20.63
C ASP A 233 -30.08 5.51 21.06
N GLU A 234 -29.37 6.65 20.95
CA GLU A 234 -29.75 8.07 20.76
C GLU A 234 -28.53 8.91 20.28
N ASP A 235 -28.80 10.07 19.67
CA ASP A 235 -27.86 11.04 19.09
C ASP A 235 -27.09 11.92 20.10
N ILE A 236 -25.83 12.28 19.80
CA ILE A 236 -25.16 13.48 20.37
C ILE A 236 -24.26 14.14 19.31
N ASP A 237 -24.51 15.44 19.09
CA ASP A 237 -23.78 16.38 18.23
C ASP A 237 -22.73 17.18 19.02
N PHE A 238 -21.56 17.48 18.40
CA PHE A 238 -20.65 18.53 18.87
C PHE A 238 -19.67 19.01 17.78
N ASP A 239 -19.83 20.26 17.36
CA ASP A 239 -18.99 21.03 16.44
C ASP A 239 -17.79 21.71 17.15
N SER A 240 -16.64 21.75 16.47
CA SER A 240 -15.79 22.95 16.22
C SER A 240 -14.28 22.63 16.06
N ARG A 241 -13.76 22.99 14.87
CA ARG A 241 -12.43 23.56 14.44
C ARG A 241 -11.14 23.04 15.11
N GLN A 242 -9.99 22.83 14.43
CA GLN A 242 -9.31 23.65 13.42
C GLN A 242 -8.24 22.79 12.71
N GLU A 243 -8.03 23.03 11.42
CA GLU A 243 -7.25 22.19 10.50
C GLU A 243 -5.75 22.59 10.44
N VAL A 244 -4.83 21.67 10.76
CA VAL A 244 -3.39 21.81 10.50
C VAL A 244 -2.96 20.74 9.50
N ARG A 245 -2.64 21.17 8.27
CA ARG A 245 -2.12 20.33 7.18
C ARG A 245 -0.72 19.79 7.52
N SER A 246 -0.59 18.48 7.65
CA SER A 246 0.69 17.78 7.50
C SER A 246 0.68 16.97 6.19
N THR A 247 1.71 17.18 5.38
CA THR A 247 1.89 16.51 4.09
C THR A 247 2.41 15.09 4.33
N VAL A 248 1.55 14.08 4.14
CA VAL A 248 1.98 12.67 4.14
C VAL A 248 2.91 12.45 2.95
N LYS A 249 4.22 12.39 3.20
CA LYS A 249 5.21 11.91 2.25
C LYS A 249 4.98 10.41 2.05
N ARG A 250 4.56 10.02 0.84
CA ARG A 250 4.55 8.61 0.44
C ARG A 250 6.00 8.11 0.32
N MET A 251 6.22 6.87 0.75
CA MET A 251 7.49 6.16 0.52
C MET A 251 7.78 6.11 -0.98
N LYS A 252 8.91 6.71 -1.38
CA LYS A 252 9.46 6.61 -2.71
C LYS A 252 10.25 5.31 -2.81
N PHE A 253 9.92 4.45 -3.77
CA PHE A 253 10.76 3.31 -4.12
C PHE A 253 11.73 3.72 -5.22
N ASN A 254 12.99 3.90 -4.83
CA ASN A 254 14.10 3.91 -5.77
C ASN A 254 14.93 2.64 -5.52
N GLN A 255 15.15 1.83 -6.56
CA GLN A 255 16.00 0.63 -6.47
C GLN A 255 17.42 0.96 -5.99
N ASP A 256 17.90 2.18 -6.24
CA ASP A 256 19.21 2.67 -5.83
C ASP A 256 19.34 2.91 -4.30
N THR A 257 18.22 2.94 -3.56
CA THR A 257 18.22 3.23 -2.12
C THR A 257 17.95 2.00 -1.25
N CYS A 258 17.79 0.83 -1.86
CA CYS A 258 17.59 -0.44 -1.19
C CYS A 258 18.91 -1.21 -1.05
N GLN A 259 19.02 -2.00 0.02
CA GLN A 259 19.97 -3.09 0.04
C GLN A 259 19.45 -4.20 -0.87
N LEU A 260 20.31 -4.66 -1.77
CA LEU A 260 20.02 -5.74 -2.70
C LEU A 260 20.87 -6.96 -2.31
N ASP A 261 20.22 -8.10 -2.23
CA ASP A 261 20.86 -9.39 -1.96
C ASP A 261 20.48 -10.41 -3.04
N ARG A 262 21.39 -11.34 -3.31
CA ARG A 262 21.15 -12.49 -4.19
C ARG A 262 21.21 -13.75 -3.35
N VAL A 263 20.09 -14.44 -3.31
CA VAL A 263 19.91 -15.61 -2.47
C VAL A 263 19.83 -16.84 -3.37
N ASN A 264 20.68 -17.81 -3.11
CA ASN A 264 20.74 -19.06 -3.85
C ASN A 264 20.83 -20.24 -2.88
N GLY A 265 19.67 -20.84 -2.59
CA GLY A 265 19.57 -22.08 -1.84
C GLY A 265 19.00 -21.94 -0.42
N SER A 266 18.92 -23.08 0.25
CA SER A 266 18.16 -23.28 1.49
C SER A 266 18.87 -22.83 2.77
N ALA A 267 20.12 -22.38 2.66
CA ALA A 267 20.85 -21.87 3.81
C ALA A 267 20.38 -20.44 4.13
N PHE A 268 20.03 -20.20 5.39
CA PHE A 268 19.82 -18.83 5.87
C PHE A 268 21.16 -18.19 6.18
N GLY A 269 21.39 -17.03 5.60
CA GLY A 269 22.55 -16.19 5.83
C GLY A 269 22.74 -15.22 4.66
N PRO A 270 23.30 -14.02 4.89
CA PRO A 270 23.69 -13.47 6.19
C PRO A 270 22.48 -13.07 7.06
N PHE A 271 22.71 -12.95 8.38
CA PHE A 271 21.71 -12.50 9.34
C PHE A 271 21.87 -11.00 9.62
N TYR A 272 20.75 -10.29 9.64
CA TYR A 272 20.65 -8.86 9.83
C TYR A 272 19.95 -8.55 11.16
N ALA A 273 20.39 -7.52 11.88
CA ALA A 273 19.72 -7.08 13.10
C ALA A 273 18.33 -6.50 12.78
N ILE A 274 17.31 -6.89 13.55
CA ILE A 274 15.93 -6.40 13.37
C ILE A 274 15.71 -5.02 13.98
N GLU A 275 16.60 -4.59 14.90
CA GLU A 275 16.40 -3.38 15.72
C GLU A 275 16.06 -2.11 14.92
N PRO A 276 16.66 -1.84 13.74
CA PRO A 276 16.28 -0.68 12.93
C PRO A 276 14.83 -0.69 12.42
N PHE A 277 14.17 -1.84 12.44
CA PHE A 277 12.79 -2.07 11.98
C PHE A 277 11.79 -2.16 13.13
N ARG A 278 12.28 -2.10 14.37
CA ARG A 278 11.47 -2.15 15.59
C ARG A 278 11.02 -0.74 15.97
N LYS A 279 9.73 -0.56 16.14
CA LYS A 279 9.16 0.67 16.71
C LYS A 279 9.21 0.63 18.23
N ASN A 280 9.14 1.80 18.86
CA ASN A 280 9.07 1.95 20.32
C ASN A 280 7.92 1.17 20.98
N THR A 281 6.89 0.80 20.23
CA THR A 281 5.76 -0.02 20.69
C THR A 281 6.07 -1.53 20.76
N GLY A 282 7.25 -1.96 20.30
CA GLY A 282 7.60 -3.36 20.12
C GLY A 282 7.11 -3.96 18.80
N LEU A 283 6.38 -3.19 17.98
CA LEU A 283 5.97 -3.60 16.63
C LEU A 283 7.18 -3.59 15.68
N ILE A 284 7.43 -4.70 15.03
CA ILE A 284 8.40 -4.82 13.94
C ILE A 284 7.68 -4.62 12.61
N GLU A 285 8.22 -3.75 11.75
CA GLU A 285 7.77 -3.56 10.37
C GLU A 285 8.92 -3.72 9.39
N LEU A 286 8.91 -4.81 8.62
CA LEU A 286 9.95 -5.13 7.65
C LEU A 286 9.35 -5.13 6.23
N VAL A 287 9.78 -4.18 5.41
CA VAL A 287 9.45 -4.13 3.98
C VAL A 287 10.50 -4.91 3.20
N VAL A 288 10.06 -5.94 2.49
CA VAL A 288 10.90 -6.80 1.65
C VAL A 288 10.30 -6.88 0.25
N ARG A 289 11.13 -6.99 -0.77
CA ARG A 289 10.67 -7.30 -2.13
C ARG A 289 11.46 -8.45 -2.72
N PHE A 290 10.76 -9.35 -3.38
CA PHE A 290 11.36 -10.50 -4.03
C PHE A 290 11.18 -10.43 -5.54
N LYS A 291 12.24 -10.76 -6.29
CA LYS A 291 12.19 -11.02 -7.72
C LYS A 291 12.80 -12.41 -7.97
N GLY A 292 12.03 -13.30 -8.57
CA GLY A 292 12.41 -14.69 -8.77
C GLY A 292 11.19 -15.58 -9.04
N PRO A 293 11.41 -16.85 -9.40
CA PRO A 293 10.34 -17.74 -9.84
C PRO A 293 9.39 -18.15 -8.72
N SER A 294 9.89 -18.34 -7.49
CA SER A 294 9.17 -18.91 -6.34
C SER A 294 10.09 -18.93 -5.10
N ASP A 295 9.52 -19.29 -3.95
CA ASP A 295 10.22 -19.64 -2.70
C ASP A 295 11.09 -18.51 -2.12
N GLY A 296 10.54 -17.31 -1.97
CA GLY A 296 11.17 -16.23 -1.22
C GLY A 296 10.97 -16.44 0.28
N HIS A 297 12.03 -16.75 1.02
CA HIS A 297 11.94 -16.99 2.46
C HIS A 297 12.41 -15.77 3.26
N VAL A 298 11.67 -15.43 4.31
CA VAL A 298 12.10 -14.50 5.36
C VAL A 298 12.07 -15.25 6.68
N MET A 299 13.23 -15.38 7.32
CA MET A 299 13.33 -15.87 8.69
C MET A 299 13.35 -14.70 9.67
N LEU A 300 12.64 -14.85 10.78
CA LEU A 300 12.70 -14.00 11.96
C LEU A 300 13.19 -14.88 13.12
N SER A 301 14.32 -14.55 13.75
CA SER A 301 14.97 -15.41 14.74
C SER A 301 15.49 -14.66 15.96
N ILE A 302 15.65 -15.37 17.07
CA ILE A 302 16.25 -14.84 18.31
C ILE A 302 17.76 -14.64 18.14
N ASN A 303 18.41 -15.58 17.43
CA ASN A 303 19.85 -15.62 17.25
C ASN A 303 20.21 -15.43 15.77
N ALA A 304 21.44 -14.99 15.49
CA ALA A 304 22.00 -14.85 14.14
C ALA A 304 22.40 -16.22 13.54
N ASN A 305 21.52 -17.21 13.66
CA ASN A 305 21.67 -18.55 13.11
C ASN A 305 20.30 -19.17 12.82
N ALA A 306 20.29 -20.29 12.09
CA ALA A 306 19.07 -21.01 11.72
C ALA A 306 18.58 -21.98 12.82
N SER A 307 18.90 -21.72 14.10
CA SER A 307 18.48 -22.56 15.22
C SER A 307 17.15 -22.06 15.78
N ALA A 308 16.27 -23.01 16.11
CA ALA A 308 15.00 -22.70 16.75
C ALA A 308 15.20 -21.99 18.11
N PRO A 309 14.25 -21.15 18.53
CA PRO A 309 12.99 -20.86 17.83
C PRO A 309 13.13 -19.74 16.79
N PHE A 310 12.33 -19.84 15.73
CA PHE A 310 12.25 -18.85 14.66
C PHE A 310 10.87 -18.88 14.00
N TYR A 311 10.54 -17.85 13.23
CA TYR A 311 9.52 -17.91 12.21
C TYR A 311 10.16 -17.95 10.83
N VAL A 312 9.57 -18.69 9.90
CA VAL A 312 9.86 -18.59 8.47
C VAL A 312 8.58 -18.27 7.74
N ILE A 313 8.60 -17.13 7.05
CA ILE A 313 7.57 -16.72 6.11
C ILE A 313 8.06 -17.14 4.73
N ILE A 314 7.30 -17.99 4.05
CA ILE A 314 7.61 -18.48 2.71
C ILE A 314 6.59 -17.88 1.76
N LEU A 315 7.08 -17.08 0.81
CA LEU A 315 6.26 -16.50 -0.25
C LEU A 315 6.47 -17.31 -1.53
N GLY A 316 5.39 -17.77 -2.12
CA GLY A 316 5.44 -18.53 -3.37
C GLY A 316 6.03 -19.94 -3.21
N SER A 317 5.71 -20.65 -2.12
CA SER A 317 5.98 -22.07 -1.97
C SER A 317 5.27 -22.92 -3.03
N LEU A 318 5.70 -24.18 -3.14
CA LEU A 318 5.12 -25.18 -4.04
C LEU A 318 5.00 -24.65 -5.49
N ASN A 319 6.12 -24.19 -6.03
CA ASN A 319 6.22 -23.57 -7.36
C ASN A 319 5.32 -22.34 -7.51
N ASN A 320 5.43 -21.40 -6.58
CA ASN A 320 4.71 -20.13 -6.60
C ASN A 320 3.18 -20.30 -6.57
N THR A 321 2.68 -21.34 -5.89
CA THR A 321 1.24 -21.59 -5.76
C THR A 321 0.70 -21.27 -4.38
N GLN A 322 1.54 -21.30 -3.34
CA GLN A 322 1.14 -21.12 -1.95
C GLN A 322 2.09 -20.17 -1.22
N SER A 323 1.67 -19.70 -0.05
CA SER A 323 2.52 -18.97 0.88
C SER A 323 2.22 -19.46 2.29
N GLU A 324 3.23 -19.49 3.14
CA GLU A 324 3.20 -20.21 4.42
C GLU A 324 3.89 -19.43 5.52
N ILE A 325 3.46 -19.66 6.75
CA ILE A 325 4.19 -19.28 7.97
C ILE A 325 4.54 -20.56 8.70
N ARG A 326 5.79 -20.68 9.14
CA ARG A 326 6.30 -21.81 9.94
C ARG A 326 6.95 -21.31 11.22
N LYS A 327 6.77 -22.03 12.33
CA LYS A 327 7.50 -21.84 13.61
C LYS A 327 8.69 -22.82 13.76
N SER A 328 8.87 -23.72 12.79
CA SER A 328 9.96 -24.69 12.71
C SER A 328 10.17 -25.13 11.26
N PHE A 329 11.21 -25.92 10.97
CA PHE A 329 11.42 -26.50 9.63
C PHE A 329 10.46 -27.65 9.29
N LYS A 330 9.56 -28.02 10.21
CA LYS A 330 8.56 -29.08 9.99
C LYS A 330 7.36 -28.51 9.21
N SER A 331 6.15 -28.74 9.71
CA SER A 331 4.91 -28.31 9.08
C SER A 331 4.64 -26.82 9.27
N PRO A 332 3.98 -26.17 8.29
CA PRO A 332 3.51 -24.80 8.45
C PRO A 332 2.43 -24.70 9.53
N VAL A 333 2.48 -23.60 10.29
CA VAL A 333 1.43 -23.22 11.24
C VAL A 333 0.28 -22.49 10.53
N TYR A 334 0.55 -21.93 9.35
CA TYR A 334 -0.44 -21.29 8.49
C TYR A 334 -0.04 -21.43 7.03
N LYS A 335 -1.03 -21.61 6.14
CA LYS A 335 -0.81 -21.68 4.68
C LYS A 335 -1.99 -21.08 3.94
N LEU A 336 -1.72 -20.41 2.82
CA LEU A 336 -2.74 -19.86 1.94
C LEU A 336 -2.36 -20.05 0.47
N TYR A 337 -3.35 -20.36 -0.35
CA TYR A 337 -3.18 -20.44 -1.80
C TYR A 337 -3.02 -19.05 -2.41
N THR A 338 -1.85 -18.81 -3.01
CA THR A 338 -1.37 -17.48 -3.44
C THR A 338 -0.63 -17.59 -4.77
N LYS A 339 -1.27 -18.21 -5.76
CA LYS A 339 -0.60 -18.49 -7.03
C LYS A 339 -0.13 -17.22 -7.73
N GLY A 340 1.13 -17.22 -8.16
CA GLY A 340 1.78 -16.11 -8.85
C GLY A 340 2.15 -14.94 -7.94
N ILE A 341 2.37 -15.18 -6.64
CA ILE A 341 2.71 -14.11 -5.69
C ILE A 341 4.09 -13.50 -5.98
N MET A 342 5.04 -14.30 -6.46
CA MET A 342 6.35 -13.86 -6.95
C MET A 342 6.39 -13.73 -8.48
N SER A 343 7.39 -13.02 -9.01
CA SER A 343 7.60 -12.82 -10.45
C SER A 343 9.09 -12.85 -10.80
N VAL A 344 9.42 -13.50 -11.92
CA VAL A 344 10.80 -13.51 -12.47
C VAL A 344 11.17 -12.17 -13.11
N ASP A 345 10.18 -11.40 -13.58
CA ASP A 345 10.42 -10.19 -14.36
C ASP A 345 10.53 -8.95 -13.47
N MET A 346 9.80 -8.91 -12.36
CA MET A 346 9.71 -7.73 -11.49
C MET A 346 9.71 -8.08 -10.01
N PHE A 347 10.23 -7.14 -9.20
CA PHE A 347 10.10 -7.19 -7.76
C PHE A 347 8.62 -7.14 -7.34
N ARG A 348 8.27 -8.00 -6.38
CA ARG A 348 7.00 -8.02 -5.68
C ARG A 348 7.27 -7.73 -4.22
N GLY A 349 6.68 -6.64 -3.71
CA GLY A 349 6.89 -6.22 -2.34
C GLY A 349 5.87 -6.78 -1.36
N PHE A 350 6.33 -6.90 -0.13
CA PHE A 350 5.58 -7.39 1.01
C PHE A 350 5.99 -6.61 2.26
N LEU A 351 5.00 -6.27 3.08
CA LEU A 351 5.20 -5.74 4.41
C LEU A 351 4.95 -6.85 5.43
N ILE A 352 5.98 -7.19 6.18
CA ILE A 352 5.90 -8.13 7.30
C ILE A 352 5.74 -7.30 8.58
N ARG A 353 4.64 -7.53 9.30
CA ARG A 353 4.39 -6.93 10.61
C ARG A 353 4.41 -8.02 11.67
N TYR A 354 5.15 -7.79 12.74
CA TYR A 354 5.16 -8.69 13.89
C TYR A 354 5.02 -7.90 15.18
N ASN A 355 3.95 -8.16 15.92
CA ASN A 355 3.71 -7.59 17.24
C ASN A 355 4.10 -8.63 18.29
N GLU A 356 5.26 -8.46 18.91
CA GLU A 356 5.78 -9.37 19.94
C GLU A 356 4.87 -9.46 21.16
N ASN A 357 4.27 -8.34 21.57
CA ASN A 357 3.44 -8.29 22.77
C ASN A 357 2.09 -9.03 22.57
N ALA A 358 1.53 -8.97 21.37
CA ALA A 358 0.26 -9.62 21.03
C ALA A 358 0.44 -11.01 20.39
N GLY A 359 1.66 -11.35 19.97
CA GLY A 359 1.99 -12.54 19.20
C GLY A 359 1.42 -12.57 17.79
N GLU A 360 1.09 -11.43 17.21
CA GLU A 360 0.43 -11.37 15.90
C GLU A 360 1.44 -11.13 14.77
N LEU A 361 1.40 -11.99 13.75
CA LEU A 361 2.23 -11.91 12.56
C LEU A 361 1.33 -11.72 11.33
N TRP A 362 1.54 -10.62 10.62
CA TRP A 362 0.87 -10.32 9.36
C TRP A 362 1.87 -10.22 8.23
N VAL A 363 1.46 -10.70 7.07
CA VAL A 363 2.14 -10.44 5.80
C VAL A 363 1.16 -9.77 4.89
N LEU A 364 1.48 -8.57 4.46
CA LEU A 364 0.68 -7.78 3.53
C LEU A 364 1.43 -7.66 2.22
N SER A 365 0.72 -7.71 1.10
CA SER A 365 1.32 -7.29 -0.17
C SER A 365 1.61 -5.79 -0.13
N GLU A 366 2.69 -5.36 -0.77
CA GLU A 366 3.03 -3.95 -0.84
C GLU A 366 1.86 -3.12 -1.39
N GLY A 367 1.53 -2.05 -0.67
CA GLY A 367 0.37 -1.20 -0.98
C GLY A 367 -0.98 -1.78 -0.54
N SER A 368 -1.04 -3.02 -0.06
CA SER A 368 -2.25 -3.60 0.54
C SER A 368 -2.26 -3.39 2.05
N GLU A 369 -3.42 -3.07 2.60
CA GLU A 369 -3.67 -3.11 4.05
C GLU A 369 -4.46 -4.33 4.48
N MET A 370 -4.93 -5.12 3.51
CA MET A 370 -5.47 -6.44 3.78
C MET A 370 -4.30 -7.42 3.94
N PRO A 371 -4.24 -8.18 5.06
CA PRO A 371 -3.24 -9.21 5.23
C PRO A 371 -3.44 -10.32 4.21
N LEU A 372 -2.36 -10.63 3.49
CA LEU A 372 -2.23 -11.84 2.69
C LEU A 372 -2.15 -13.06 3.61
N LEU A 373 -1.33 -12.98 4.65
CA LEU A 373 -1.22 -14.01 5.70
C LEU A 373 -1.44 -13.34 7.06
N HIS A 374 -2.13 -14.04 7.96
CA HIS A 374 -2.28 -13.63 9.35
C HIS A 374 -2.25 -14.86 10.24
N TRP A 375 -1.41 -14.84 11.25
CA TRP A 375 -1.34 -15.88 12.27
C TRP A 375 -1.01 -15.28 13.63
N LYS A 376 -1.62 -15.83 14.68
CA LYS A 376 -1.40 -15.43 16.06
C LYS A 376 -0.72 -16.57 16.82
N ASP A 377 0.45 -16.28 17.35
CA ASP A 377 1.22 -17.16 18.22
C ASP A 377 0.78 -16.97 19.67
N THR A 378 0.48 -18.06 20.36
CA THR A 378 0.18 -18.04 21.81
C THR A 378 1.45 -17.93 22.65
N GLU A 379 2.61 -18.24 22.07
CA GLU A 379 3.93 -18.20 22.71
C GLU A 379 4.92 -17.44 21.81
N PRO A 380 4.76 -16.11 21.68
CA PRO A 380 5.61 -15.30 20.82
C PRO A 380 7.07 -15.34 21.25
N ILE A 381 7.98 -15.18 20.29
CA ILE A 381 9.43 -15.18 20.53
C ILE A 381 10.01 -13.78 20.35
N PRO A 382 11.03 -13.39 21.14
CA PRO A 382 11.72 -12.12 20.95
C PRO A 382 12.59 -12.20 19.68
N VAL A 383 12.18 -11.52 18.62
CA VAL A 383 12.92 -11.52 17.35
C VAL A 383 14.05 -10.51 17.48
N ASN A 384 15.29 -10.92 17.19
CA ASN A 384 16.44 -10.01 17.18
C ASN A 384 17.10 -9.93 15.79
N PHE A 385 16.88 -10.93 14.95
CA PHE A 385 17.50 -11.03 13.64
C PHE A 385 16.49 -11.42 12.57
N PHE A 386 16.81 -11.08 11.33
CA PHE A 386 16.16 -11.63 10.15
C PHE A 386 17.18 -12.09 9.12
N SER A 387 16.78 -13.02 8.26
CA SER A 387 17.60 -13.54 7.16
C SER A 387 16.72 -13.93 5.99
N PHE A 388 17.31 -13.97 4.81
CA PHE A 388 16.66 -14.50 3.61
C PHE A 388 17.20 -15.89 3.26
N SER A 389 16.39 -16.70 2.59
CA SER A 389 16.81 -17.92 1.90
C SER A 389 15.86 -18.21 0.74
N SER A 390 16.15 -19.25 -0.03
CA SER A 390 15.23 -19.78 -1.03
C SER A 390 15.16 -21.31 -0.94
N PHE A 391 14.36 -21.96 -1.80
CA PHE A 391 14.33 -23.42 -1.86
C PHE A 391 15.27 -23.95 -2.96
N TYR A 392 16.16 -24.90 -2.64
CA TYR A 392 16.93 -25.73 -3.60
C TYR A 392 17.37 -25.05 -4.91
N GLN A 393 18.55 -24.43 -4.91
CA GLN A 393 19.18 -23.81 -6.10
C GLN A 393 18.32 -22.76 -6.83
N LYS A 394 17.18 -22.34 -6.28
CA LYS A 394 16.38 -21.25 -6.86
C LYS A 394 17.06 -19.93 -6.53
N GLU A 395 17.60 -19.29 -7.57
CA GLU A 395 18.14 -17.94 -7.42
C GLU A 395 16.98 -16.93 -7.35
N ILE A 396 17.00 -16.11 -6.30
CA ILE A 396 16.09 -14.98 -6.13
C ILE A 396 16.89 -13.73 -5.76
N GLN A 397 16.37 -12.58 -6.17
CA GLN A 397 16.85 -11.28 -5.74
C GLN A 397 15.93 -10.74 -4.65
N VAL A 398 16.53 -10.18 -3.59
CA VAL A 398 15.83 -9.59 -2.47
C VAL A 398 16.21 -8.13 -2.36
N ALA A 399 15.22 -7.24 -2.30
CA ALA A 399 15.40 -5.83 -2.00
C ALA A 399 14.78 -5.52 -0.63
N PHE A 400 15.57 -4.98 0.30
CA PHE A 400 15.13 -4.66 1.65
C PHE A 400 15.87 -3.43 2.17
N ASN A 401 15.49 -2.93 3.36
CA ASN A 401 16.09 -1.74 3.96
C ASN A 401 16.16 -0.53 3.00
N CYS A 402 15.11 -0.33 2.22
CA CYS A 402 15.01 0.80 1.32
C CYS A 402 14.93 2.08 2.14
N ARG A 403 15.96 2.92 2.09
CA ARG A 403 15.95 4.21 2.81
C ARG A 403 14.78 5.04 2.32
N SER A 404 13.85 5.39 3.22
CA SER A 404 12.95 6.51 3.01
C SER A 404 13.79 7.79 2.97
N TRP A 405 13.55 8.67 2.00
CA TRP A 405 14.21 9.98 1.94
C TRP A 405 13.65 10.92 3.02
N ASP A 406 14.11 10.75 4.25
CA ASP A 406 13.95 11.73 5.34
C ASP A 406 15.28 12.37 5.79
N LYS A 407 16.27 12.46 4.89
CA LYS A 407 17.41 13.37 5.07
C LYS A 407 17.63 14.22 3.83
N HIS A 408 16.74 15.19 3.61
CA HIS A 408 17.25 16.49 3.20
C HIS A 408 17.72 17.15 4.49
N GLU A 409 19.01 17.01 4.75
CA GLU A 409 19.75 18.04 5.46
C GLU A 409 19.36 19.37 4.79
N LEU A 410 18.79 20.28 5.57
CA LEU A 410 18.58 21.65 5.14
C LEU A 410 19.97 22.19 4.80
N LEU A 411 20.37 22.10 3.54
CA LEU A 411 21.27 23.08 2.95
C LEU A 411 20.47 24.38 2.94
N LEU A 412 20.42 25.03 4.10
CA LEU A 412 20.20 26.46 4.17
C LEU A 412 21.16 27.07 3.16
N PRO A 413 20.71 27.95 2.25
CA PRO A 413 21.64 28.73 1.46
C PRO A 413 22.60 29.38 2.45
N THR A 414 23.89 29.08 2.29
CA THR A 414 24.97 29.86 2.92
C THR A 414 24.57 31.31 2.83
N LYS A 415 24.50 31.99 3.98
CA LYS A 415 24.36 33.46 4.03
C LYS A 415 25.34 34.02 3.01
N THR A 416 24.83 34.45 1.87
CA THR A 416 25.56 35.36 1.00
C THR A 416 25.71 36.62 1.83
N THR A 417 26.89 36.79 2.40
CA THR A 417 27.33 38.06 2.95
C THR A 417 27.28 39.05 1.79
N VAL A 418 26.17 39.79 1.69
CA VAL A 418 26.10 41.00 0.88
C VAL A 418 27.02 41.99 1.59
N THR A 419 28.27 42.04 1.17
CA THR A 419 29.17 43.13 1.52
C THR A 419 28.67 44.36 0.79
N LEU A 420 27.96 45.23 1.52
CA LEU A 420 27.66 46.59 1.11
C LEU A 420 28.99 47.30 0.83
N LEU A 421 29.29 47.53 -0.45
CA LEU A 421 30.29 48.50 -0.88
C LEU A 421 29.77 49.90 -0.54
N SER A 422 30.12 50.40 0.64
CA SER A 422 30.02 51.82 0.95
C SER A 422 31.08 52.57 0.15
N SER A 423 30.64 53.27 -0.88
CA SER A 423 31.41 54.29 -1.58
C SER A 423 31.74 55.44 -0.62
N LEU A 424 32.97 55.50 -0.12
CA LEU A 424 33.53 56.72 0.45
C LEU A 424 34.37 57.38 -0.63
N GLY A 425 33.79 58.41 -1.23
CA GLY A 425 34.51 59.38 -2.03
C GLY A 425 35.54 60.09 -1.16
N THR A 426 36.78 60.13 -1.63
CA THR A 426 37.79 61.08 -1.17
C THR A 426 38.32 61.82 -2.38
N THR A 427 37.68 62.95 -2.67
CA THR A 427 38.31 64.07 -3.38
C THR A 427 39.11 64.87 -2.35
N SER A 428 40.42 64.92 -2.53
CA SER A 428 41.27 65.96 -1.93
C SER A 428 42.21 66.47 -3.01
N LEU A 429 41.95 67.70 -3.42
CA LEU A 429 42.80 68.52 -4.28
C LEU A 429 43.93 69.13 -3.44
N ALA A 430 45.13 69.13 -4.04
CA ALA A 430 46.19 70.14 -3.95
C ALA A 430 46.92 70.39 -2.60
N LYS A 431 48.24 70.21 -2.62
CA LYS A 431 49.23 71.32 -2.57
C LYS A 431 50.68 70.84 -2.72
N HIS A 432 51.40 71.61 -3.55
CA HIS A 432 52.85 71.67 -3.82
C HIS A 432 53.48 70.61 -4.72
#